data_AF-A0A506Y1M8-F1
#
_entry.id   AF-A0A506Y1M8-F1
#
_cell.length_a   1.000
_cell.length_b   1.000
_cell.length_c   1.000
_cell.angle_alpha   90.00
_cell.angle_beta   90.00
_cell.angle_gamma   90.00
#
_symmetry.space_group_name_H-M   'P 1'
#
loop_
_entity.id
_entity.type
_entity.pdbx_description
1 polymer ?
#
loop_
_entity_poly.entity_id
_entity_poly.type
_entity_poly.pdbx_seq_one_letter_code
_entity_poly.pdbx_strand_id
1 'polypeptide(L)'
;MPPKQEQVIGVDLSPEHRALYDRYLQRERQKLLGLVDDLDRNRFIVFRSLTLLRLLALDPRLIDDELGALDATPQPPPYGAAAERAAARAAEVAAARPRAAGAVPGIPSAKLDALVEQLDELRSEGHRALVFSQFTSYLSLVRARLESAGIATEQLDGSTLRREDVIRRFREGDAPVFLISLRAGGFGLTLTEADYVFLLDPWWNPAAEEQAIDRTHRIGQTKPVNVYRIVANDTIEEKVLALGAAKRRLFDEVVDDGELFSAPFTADDLRGLLA
;
A
#
# COMPACT_ATOMS: atom_id res chain seq x y z
N MET A 1 24.85 -2.19 11.90
CA MET A 1 23.84 -1.22 11.44
C MET A 1 22.95 -0.88 12.63
N PRO A 2 22.39 0.34 12.71
CA PRO A 2 21.50 0.72 13.80
C PRO A 2 20.26 -0.20 13.85
N PRO A 3 19.55 -0.29 14.99
CA PRO A 3 18.39 -1.17 15.12
C PRO A 3 17.24 -0.71 14.22
N LYS A 4 16.42 -1.67 13.79
CA LYS A 4 15.12 -1.46 13.14
C LYS A 4 14.02 -1.79 14.14
N GLN A 5 13.03 -0.91 14.28
CA GLN A 5 11.84 -1.14 15.11
C GLN A 5 10.60 -1.14 14.21
N GLU A 6 9.73 -2.13 14.36
CA GLU A 6 8.51 -2.25 13.56
C GLU A 6 7.28 -2.21 14.45
N GLN A 7 6.30 -1.38 14.08
CA GLN A 7 5.05 -1.20 14.82
C GLN A 7 3.86 -1.17 13.86
N VAL A 8 2.71 -1.60 14.36
CA VAL A 8 1.42 -1.49 13.67
C VAL A 8 0.61 -0.43 14.38
N ILE A 9 0.17 0.59 13.65
CA ILE A 9 -0.74 1.62 14.12
C ILE A 9 -2.14 1.27 13.63
N GLY A 10 -2.98 0.81 14.55
CA GLY A 10 -4.40 0.59 14.29
C GLY A 10 -5.15 1.92 14.26
N VAL A 11 -5.99 2.12 13.24
CA VAL A 11 -6.79 3.33 13.06
C VAL A 11 -8.26 2.94 12.91
N ASP A 12 -9.11 3.55 13.75
CA ASP A 12 -10.55 3.35 13.65
C ASP A 12 -11.15 4.22 12.55
N LEU A 13 -11.96 3.61 11.69
CA LEU A 13 -12.73 4.35 10.69
C LEU A 13 -13.78 5.24 11.39
N SER A 14 -14.04 6.43 10.84
CA SER A 14 -15.15 7.26 11.28
C SER A 14 -16.49 6.52 11.13
N PRO A 15 -17.54 6.84 11.92
CA PRO A 15 -18.83 6.15 11.83
C PRO A 15 -19.41 6.12 10.41
N GLU A 16 -19.30 7.21 9.66
CA GLU A 16 -19.77 7.30 8.28
C GLU A 16 -18.96 6.42 7.33
N HIS A 17 -17.63 6.40 7.49
CA HIS A 17 -16.74 5.55 6.70
C HIS A 17 -16.98 4.07 7.03
N ARG A 18 -17.11 3.72 8.31
CA ARG A 18 -17.45 2.36 8.78
C ARG A 18 -18.76 1.87 8.15
N ALA A 19 -19.82 2.66 8.23
CA ALA A 19 -21.11 2.29 7.67
C ALA A 19 -21.07 2.10 6.14
N LEU A 20 -20.23 2.85 5.43
CA LEU A 20 -19.98 2.63 4.00
C LEU A 20 -19.18 1.34 3.78
N TYR A 21 -18.10 1.15 4.53
CA TYR A 21 -17.24 -0.03 4.47
C TYR A 21 -18.03 -1.33 4.64
N ASP A 22 -18.81 -1.42 5.72
CA ASP A 22 -19.54 -2.64 6.09
C ASP A 22 -20.59 -3.01 5.03
N ARG A 23 -21.27 -2.01 4.44
CA ARG A 23 -22.22 -2.26 3.33
C ARG A 23 -21.54 -2.90 2.13
N TYR A 24 -20.37 -2.40 1.74
CA TYR A 24 -19.59 -2.98 0.64
C TYR A 24 -19.01 -4.33 1.02
N LEU A 25 -18.49 -4.51 2.23
CA LEU A 25 -17.99 -5.80 2.71
C LEU A 25 -19.07 -6.87 2.63
N GLN A 26 -20.27 -6.60 3.13
CA GLN A 26 -21.37 -7.56 3.07
C GLN A 26 -21.78 -7.89 1.62
N ARG A 27 -21.84 -6.87 0.75
CA ARG A 27 -22.15 -7.06 -0.67
C ARG A 27 -21.09 -7.92 -1.37
N GLU A 28 -19.82 -7.61 -1.18
CA GLU A 28 -18.72 -8.37 -1.80
C GLU A 28 -18.60 -9.77 -1.17
N ARG A 29 -18.83 -9.94 0.13
CA ARG A 29 -18.85 -11.28 0.79
C ARG A 29 -19.90 -12.18 0.16
N GLN A 30 -21.15 -11.72 0.00
CA GLN A 30 -22.21 -12.50 -0.64
C GLN A 30 -21.87 -12.88 -2.07
N LYS A 31 -21.31 -11.94 -2.84
CA LYS A 31 -20.87 -12.17 -4.21
C LYS A 31 -19.76 -13.21 -4.29
N LEU A 32 -18.77 -13.14 -3.41
CA LEU A 32 -17.59 -13.99 -3.47
C LEU A 32 -17.82 -15.39 -2.92
N LEU A 33 -18.70 -15.56 -1.93
CA LEU A 33 -19.04 -16.89 -1.38
C LEU A 33 -19.51 -17.87 -2.45
N GLY A 34 -20.28 -17.40 -3.45
CA GLY A 34 -20.72 -18.23 -4.57
C GLY A 34 -19.63 -18.58 -5.60
N LEU A 35 -18.43 -18.03 -5.45
CA LEU A 35 -17.32 -18.15 -6.42
C LEU A 35 -16.10 -18.90 -5.84
N VAL A 36 -16.13 -19.25 -4.56
CA VAL A 36 -14.97 -19.82 -3.83
C VAL A 36 -14.56 -21.19 -4.37
N ASP A 37 -15.53 -22.00 -4.81
CA ASP A 37 -15.29 -23.38 -5.26
C ASP A 37 -14.57 -23.47 -6.62
N ASP A 38 -14.59 -22.39 -7.42
CA ASP A 38 -13.83 -22.27 -8.67
C ASP A 38 -13.06 -20.94 -8.69
N LEU A 39 -12.13 -20.80 -7.73
CA LEU A 39 -11.33 -19.59 -7.54
C LEU A 39 -10.54 -19.21 -8.80
N ASP A 40 -9.98 -20.19 -9.51
CA ASP A 40 -9.16 -19.93 -10.70
C ASP A 40 -9.97 -19.32 -11.83
N ARG A 41 -11.19 -19.84 -12.10
CA ARG A 41 -12.10 -19.27 -13.09
C ARG A 41 -12.59 -17.88 -12.68
N ASN A 42 -12.84 -17.68 -11.39
CA ASN A 42 -13.43 -16.44 -10.86
C ASN A 42 -12.38 -15.43 -10.37
N ARG A 43 -11.10 -15.69 -10.62
CA ARG A 43 -9.98 -14.95 -10.04
C ARG A 43 -10.07 -13.44 -10.28
N PHE A 44 -10.45 -13.04 -11.49
CA PHE A 44 -10.64 -11.63 -11.83
C PHE A 44 -11.64 -10.95 -10.88
N ILE A 45 -12.78 -11.59 -10.67
CA ILE A 45 -13.88 -11.06 -9.86
C ILE A 45 -13.45 -10.99 -8.39
N VAL A 46 -12.76 -12.04 -7.90
CA VAL A 46 -12.20 -12.11 -6.55
C VAL A 46 -11.25 -10.95 -6.30
N PHE A 47 -10.20 -10.80 -7.12
CA PHE A 47 -9.21 -9.74 -6.92
C PHE A 47 -9.79 -8.35 -7.09
N ARG A 48 -10.75 -8.16 -8.01
CA ARG A 48 -11.46 -6.87 -8.14
C ARG A 48 -12.19 -6.51 -6.85
N SER A 49 -12.93 -7.45 -6.27
CA SER A 49 -13.66 -7.25 -5.03
C SER A 49 -12.71 -7.02 -3.83
N LEU A 50 -11.60 -7.75 -3.74
CA LEU A 50 -10.58 -7.52 -2.73
C LEU A 50 -9.89 -6.15 -2.89
N THR A 51 -9.57 -5.76 -4.12
CA THR A 51 -9.01 -4.43 -4.41
C THR A 51 -9.99 -3.32 -4.01
N LEU A 52 -11.28 -3.47 -4.33
CA LEU A 52 -12.32 -2.55 -3.89
C LEU A 52 -12.30 -2.37 -2.37
N LEU A 53 -12.33 -3.48 -1.61
CA LEU A 53 -12.36 -3.43 -0.16
C LEU A 53 -11.09 -2.80 0.42
N ARG A 54 -9.93 -3.02 -0.21
CA ARG A 54 -8.67 -2.38 0.20
C ARG A 54 -8.68 -0.88 -0.06
N LEU A 55 -9.13 -0.45 -1.25
CA LEU A 55 -9.28 0.98 -1.55
C LEU A 55 -10.27 1.65 -0.61
N LEU A 56 -11.38 0.99 -0.30
CA LEU A 56 -12.36 1.52 0.64
C LEU A 56 -11.81 1.57 2.06
N ALA A 57 -10.96 0.63 2.49
CA ALA A 57 -10.29 0.74 3.80
C ALA A 57 -9.33 1.94 3.86
N LEU A 58 -8.73 2.32 2.74
CA LEU A 58 -7.85 3.48 2.64
C LEU A 58 -8.61 4.81 2.66
N ASP A 59 -9.51 5.00 1.69
CA ASP A 59 -10.26 6.24 1.55
C ASP A 59 -11.48 6.05 0.63
N PRO A 60 -12.69 6.46 1.04
CA PRO A 60 -13.90 6.35 0.21
C PRO A 60 -13.82 7.04 -1.15
N ARG A 61 -13.01 8.09 -1.28
CA ARG A 61 -12.85 8.85 -2.52
C ARG A 61 -12.15 8.05 -3.64
N LEU A 62 -11.59 6.88 -3.33
CA LEU A 62 -10.88 6.04 -4.28
C LEU A 62 -11.79 5.10 -5.09
N ILE A 63 -13.03 4.88 -4.63
CA ILE A 63 -13.91 3.82 -5.17
C ILE A 63 -14.32 4.12 -6.62
N ASP A 64 -14.75 5.33 -6.93
CA ASP A 64 -15.30 5.65 -8.26
C ASP A 64 -14.18 5.82 -9.30
N ASP A 65 -13.06 6.43 -8.92
CA ASP A 65 -11.93 6.73 -9.80
C ASP A 65 -11.13 5.47 -10.21
N GLU A 66 -10.96 4.49 -9.31
CA GLU A 66 -10.18 3.27 -9.62
C GLU A 66 -11.01 2.11 -10.17
N LEU A 67 -12.29 1.95 -9.79
CA LEU A 67 -13.11 0.84 -10.29
C LEU A 67 -13.41 0.96 -11.79
N GLY A 68 -13.63 2.17 -12.29
CA GLY A 68 -13.80 2.42 -13.73
C GLY A 68 -12.52 2.12 -14.54
N ALA A 69 -11.36 2.23 -13.90
CA ALA A 69 -10.05 1.94 -14.47
C ALA A 69 -9.76 0.42 -14.54
N LEU A 70 -10.15 -0.34 -13.51
CA LEU A 70 -9.97 -1.80 -13.44
C LEU A 70 -10.80 -2.56 -14.49
N ASP A 71 -11.94 -2.01 -14.91
CA ASP A 71 -12.81 -2.60 -15.95
C ASP A 71 -12.26 -2.49 -17.38
N ALA A 72 -11.30 -1.59 -17.61
CA ALA A 72 -10.77 -1.31 -18.94
C ALA A 72 -9.51 -2.11 -19.32
N THR A 73 -9.03 -3.02 -18.45
CA THR A 73 -7.69 -3.59 -18.62
C THR A 73 -7.65 -5.13 -18.67
N PRO A 74 -6.97 -5.74 -19.67
CA PRO A 74 -6.81 -7.20 -19.73
C PRO A 74 -5.87 -7.66 -18.61
N GLN A 75 -6.31 -8.63 -17.79
CA GLN A 75 -5.50 -9.17 -16.70
C GLN A 75 -4.53 -10.28 -17.19
N PRO A 76 -3.26 -10.27 -16.74
CA PRO A 76 -2.31 -11.36 -16.95
C PRO A 76 -2.56 -12.56 -16.00
N PRO A 77 -2.01 -13.76 -16.30
CA PRO A 77 -2.13 -14.95 -15.45
C PRO A 77 -1.35 -14.83 -14.11
N PRO A 78 -1.55 -15.70 -13.10
CA PRO A 78 -1.33 -15.39 -11.67
C PRO A 78 0.09 -15.63 -11.14
N TYR A 79 0.94 -16.29 -11.94
CA TYR A 79 2.34 -16.66 -11.72
C TYR A 79 3.42 -15.58 -11.89
N GLY A 80 4.06 -15.08 -10.83
CA GLY A 80 5.44 -14.56 -10.88
C GLY A 80 5.66 -13.10 -11.30
N ALA A 81 6.91 -12.64 -11.22
CA ALA A 81 7.31 -11.22 -11.38
C ALA A 81 6.83 -10.57 -12.70
N ALA A 82 6.55 -11.35 -13.75
CA ALA A 82 5.99 -10.86 -15.01
C ALA A 82 4.48 -10.56 -14.94
N ALA A 83 3.72 -11.35 -14.17
CA ALA A 83 2.31 -11.14 -13.91
C ALA A 83 2.06 -9.90 -13.05
N GLU A 84 2.88 -9.73 -12.00
CA GLU A 84 2.87 -8.52 -11.16
C GLU A 84 3.21 -7.26 -11.97
N ARG A 85 4.20 -7.35 -12.86
CA ARG A 85 4.55 -6.26 -13.79
C ARG A 85 3.43 -5.95 -14.78
N ALA A 86 2.71 -6.95 -15.28
CA ALA A 86 1.62 -6.75 -16.24
C ALA A 86 0.33 -6.23 -15.57
N ALA A 87 0.00 -6.65 -14.34
CA ALA A 87 -1.09 -6.08 -13.55
C ALA A 87 -0.77 -4.64 -13.11
N ALA A 88 0.50 -4.36 -12.79
CA ALA A 88 0.99 -3.01 -12.51
C ALA A 88 0.91 -2.10 -13.76
N ARG A 89 1.30 -2.60 -14.95
CA ARG A 89 1.22 -1.87 -16.22
C ARG A 89 -0.21 -1.62 -16.67
N ALA A 90 -1.12 -2.55 -16.38
CA ALA A 90 -2.55 -2.37 -16.59
C ALA A 90 -3.11 -1.20 -15.75
N ALA A 91 -2.77 -1.18 -14.46
CA ALA A 91 -3.12 -0.06 -13.58
C ALA A 91 -2.40 1.27 -13.94
N GLU A 92 -1.23 1.21 -14.57
CA GLU A 92 -0.47 2.38 -15.06
C GLU A 92 -1.15 3.07 -16.26
N VAL A 93 -1.72 2.29 -17.18
CA VAL A 93 -2.52 2.82 -18.31
C VAL A 93 -3.81 3.48 -17.80
N ALA A 94 -4.39 2.96 -16.72
CA ALA A 94 -5.50 3.58 -16.00
C ALA A 94 -5.10 4.90 -15.31
N ALA A 95 -3.92 4.95 -14.68
CA ALA A 95 -3.42 6.13 -13.96
C ALA A 95 -3.02 7.32 -14.85
N ALA A 96 -2.82 7.10 -16.16
CA ALA A 96 -2.42 8.12 -17.13
C ALA A 96 -3.58 8.89 -17.78
N ARG A 97 -4.84 8.59 -17.44
CA ARG A 97 -6.03 9.28 -17.98
C ARG A 97 -6.42 10.50 -17.12
N PRO A 98 -6.99 11.56 -17.73
CA PRO A 98 -7.45 12.73 -16.99
C PRO A 98 -8.57 12.32 -16.03
N ARG A 99 -8.39 12.70 -14.76
CA ARG A 99 -9.15 12.29 -13.58
C ARG A 99 -10.49 13.03 -13.54
N ALA A 100 -11.60 12.30 -13.50
CA ALA A 100 -12.92 12.88 -13.22
C ALA A 100 -13.27 12.54 -11.77
N ALA A 101 -13.43 13.56 -10.93
CA ALA A 101 -13.68 13.41 -9.50
C ALA A 101 -15.05 12.73 -9.24
N GLY A 102 -15.02 11.45 -8.88
CA GLY A 102 -16.11 10.77 -8.17
C GLY A 102 -15.86 10.77 -6.66
N ALA A 103 -15.85 11.96 -6.04
CA ALA A 103 -15.75 12.04 -4.58
C ALA A 103 -17.13 11.79 -3.99
N VAL A 104 -17.24 10.90 -3.00
CA VAL A 104 -18.28 11.00 -1.96
C VAL A 104 -17.84 12.16 -1.05
N PRO A 105 -18.34 13.39 -1.22
CA PRO A 105 -17.81 14.54 -0.50
C PRO A 105 -18.23 14.44 0.96
N GLY A 106 -17.28 14.64 1.89
CA GLY A 106 -17.58 14.86 3.30
C GLY A 106 -17.36 13.70 4.27
N ILE A 107 -16.88 12.53 3.84
CA ILE A 107 -16.44 11.48 4.77
C ILE A 107 -14.97 11.74 5.16
N PRO A 108 -14.64 11.91 6.46
CA PRO A 108 -13.27 12.08 6.93
C PRO A 108 -12.40 10.85 6.66
N SER A 109 -11.08 11.05 6.50
CA SER A 109 -10.13 9.99 6.20
C SER A 109 -9.22 9.74 7.39
N ALA A 110 -9.60 8.79 8.24
CA ALA A 110 -8.93 8.53 9.52
C ALA A 110 -7.44 8.19 9.36
N LYS A 111 -7.08 7.41 8.32
CA LYS A 111 -5.69 7.06 8.04
C LYS A 111 -4.85 8.26 7.60
N LEU A 112 -5.42 9.15 6.78
CA LEU A 112 -4.73 10.38 6.37
C LEU A 112 -4.54 11.33 7.56
N ASP A 113 -5.53 11.42 8.44
CA ASP A 113 -5.46 12.26 9.62
C ASP A 113 -4.38 11.74 10.58
N ALA A 114 -4.37 10.44 10.88
CA ALA A 114 -3.32 9.80 11.68
C ALA A 114 -1.93 9.95 11.06
N LEU A 115 -1.80 9.80 9.73
CA LEU A 115 -0.53 9.99 9.03
C LEU A 115 -0.01 11.43 9.16
N VAL A 116 -0.88 12.43 8.99
CA VAL A 116 -0.50 13.84 9.08
C VAL A 116 -0.06 14.20 10.49
N GLU A 117 -0.79 13.75 11.51
CA GLU A 117 -0.44 13.95 12.92
C GLU A 117 0.97 13.42 13.21
N GLN A 118 1.24 12.17 12.85
CA GLN A 118 2.56 11.56 13.03
C GLN A 118 3.66 12.31 12.26
N LEU A 119 3.41 12.68 10.99
CA LEU A 119 4.41 13.39 10.18
C LEU A 119 4.67 14.82 10.66
N ASP A 120 3.67 15.48 11.25
CA ASP A 120 3.81 16.82 11.80
C ASP A 120 4.70 16.83 13.05
N GLU A 121 4.51 15.85 13.94
CA GLU A 121 5.38 15.64 15.10
C GLU A 121 6.82 15.35 14.66
N LEU A 122 7.00 14.39 13.76
CA LEU A 122 8.32 13.97 13.27
C LEU A 122 9.10 15.10 12.61
N ARG A 123 8.46 15.92 11.77
CA ARG A 123 9.16 17.05 11.14
C ARG A 123 9.57 18.11 12.16
N SER A 124 8.81 18.28 13.25
CA SER A 124 9.13 19.25 14.31
C SER A 124 10.39 18.85 15.08
N GLU A 125 10.68 17.54 15.14
CA GLU A 125 11.88 16.95 15.72
C GLU A 125 13.04 16.82 14.72
N GLY A 126 12.86 17.24 13.46
CA GLY A 126 13.88 17.19 12.41
C GLY A 126 14.07 15.80 11.78
N HIS A 127 13.10 14.90 11.95
CA HIS A 127 13.09 13.59 11.30
C HIS A 127 12.58 13.67 9.86
N ARG A 128 12.99 12.70 9.03
CA ARG A 128 12.49 12.56 7.66
C ARG A 128 11.88 11.18 7.46
N ALA A 129 10.81 11.14 6.68
CA ALA A 129 10.00 9.95 6.49
C ALA A 129 9.91 9.54 5.02
N LEU A 130 9.98 8.22 4.77
CA LEU A 130 9.48 7.63 3.54
C LEU A 130 8.04 7.17 3.77
N VAL A 131 7.16 7.47 2.82
CA VAL A 131 5.76 7.05 2.87
C VAL A 131 5.45 6.23 1.63
N PHE A 132 5.06 4.98 1.84
CA PHE A 132 4.82 4.02 0.78
C PHE A 132 3.34 3.66 0.66
N SER A 133 2.90 3.53 -0.59
CA SER A 133 1.61 2.94 -0.94
C SER A 133 1.71 2.23 -2.29
N GLN A 134 0.92 1.18 -2.50
CA GLN A 134 0.79 0.57 -3.82
C GLN A 134 -0.17 1.34 -4.76
N PHE A 135 -0.95 2.28 -4.23
CA PHE A 135 -1.99 3.02 -4.95
C PHE A 135 -1.56 4.48 -5.17
N THR A 136 -1.24 4.85 -6.41
CA THR A 136 -0.81 6.22 -6.76
C THR A 136 -1.93 7.26 -6.62
N SER A 137 -3.17 6.82 -6.75
CA SER A 137 -4.38 7.60 -6.42
C SER A 137 -4.38 8.00 -4.94
N TYR A 138 -4.09 7.06 -4.04
CA TYR A 138 -4.00 7.32 -2.61
C TYR A 138 -2.79 8.19 -2.27
N LEU A 139 -1.63 7.99 -2.89
CA LEU A 139 -0.50 8.92 -2.76
C LEU A 139 -0.86 10.34 -3.20
N SER A 140 -1.76 10.50 -4.18
CA SER A 140 -2.25 11.82 -4.58
C SER A 140 -3.11 12.47 -3.48
N LEU A 141 -3.94 11.69 -2.79
CA LEU A 141 -4.72 12.16 -1.63
C LEU A 141 -3.82 12.50 -0.44
N VAL A 142 -2.81 11.66 -0.17
CA VAL A 142 -1.77 11.91 0.85
C VAL A 142 -1.07 13.22 0.55
N ARG A 143 -0.56 13.41 -0.67
CA ARG A 143 0.10 14.65 -1.11
C ARG A 143 -0.77 15.88 -0.87
N ALA A 144 -2.04 15.84 -1.30
CA ALA A 144 -2.96 16.96 -1.12
C ALA A 144 -3.23 17.28 0.37
N ARG A 145 -3.33 16.25 1.21
CA ARG A 145 -3.51 16.41 2.67
C ARG A 145 -2.26 17.02 3.32
N LEU A 146 -1.07 16.54 2.95
CA LEU A 146 0.22 17.06 3.43
C LEU A 146 0.46 18.50 2.98
N GLU A 147 0.16 18.83 1.72
CA GLU A 147 0.21 20.22 1.21
C GLU A 147 -0.71 21.14 2.01
N SER A 148 -1.92 20.70 2.33
CA SER A 148 -2.87 21.47 3.15
C SER A 148 -2.38 21.67 4.59
N ALA A 149 -1.55 20.76 5.11
CA ALA A 149 -0.88 20.87 6.41
C ALA A 149 0.47 21.62 6.34
N GLY A 150 0.84 22.14 5.16
CA GLY A 150 2.11 22.82 4.94
C GLY A 150 3.34 21.90 5.03
N ILE A 151 3.17 20.59 4.82
CA ILE A 151 4.25 19.60 4.83
C ILE A 151 4.77 19.43 3.39
N ALA A 152 6.02 19.85 3.16
CA ALA A 152 6.66 19.71 1.85
C ALA A 152 6.94 18.22 1.53
N THR A 153 6.80 17.85 0.26
CA THR A 153 6.96 16.47 -0.19
C THR A 153 7.78 16.39 -1.48
N GLU A 154 8.56 15.33 -1.61
CA GLU A 154 9.01 14.81 -2.90
C GLU A 154 8.19 13.55 -3.24
N GLN A 155 8.07 13.21 -4.53
CA GLN A 155 7.30 12.05 -4.96
C GLN A 155 7.97 11.27 -6.10
N LEU A 156 8.02 9.94 -5.96
CA LEU A 156 8.56 9.01 -6.94
C LEU A 156 7.55 7.90 -7.28
N ASP A 157 7.18 7.82 -8.55
CA ASP A 157 6.30 6.78 -9.09
C ASP A 157 6.73 6.28 -10.49
N GLY A 158 5.91 5.42 -11.09
CA GLY A 158 6.12 4.84 -12.42
C GLY A 158 6.23 5.89 -13.53
N SER A 159 5.50 6.99 -13.41
CA SER A 159 5.44 8.08 -14.40
C SER A 159 6.59 9.08 -14.28
N THR A 160 7.39 8.99 -13.23
CA THR A 160 8.50 9.90 -12.98
C THR A 160 9.62 9.73 -14.02
N LEU A 161 9.80 10.72 -14.90
CA LEU A 161 10.84 10.71 -15.94
C LEU A 161 12.24 10.99 -15.35
N ARG A 162 12.40 12.09 -14.62
CA ARG A 162 13.69 12.52 -14.04
C ARG A 162 13.83 12.04 -12.60
N ARG A 163 13.90 10.71 -12.45
CA ARG A 163 13.94 10.04 -11.13
C ARG A 163 15.12 10.51 -10.27
N GLU A 164 16.32 10.57 -10.87
CA GLU A 164 17.54 10.98 -10.18
C GLU A 164 17.42 12.40 -9.60
N ASP A 165 16.79 13.32 -10.32
CA ASP A 165 16.57 14.68 -9.84
C ASP A 165 15.65 14.71 -8.62
N VAL A 166 14.58 13.92 -8.61
CA VAL A 166 13.66 13.81 -7.46
C VAL A 166 14.40 13.27 -6.24
N ILE A 167 15.16 12.18 -6.43
CA ILE A 167 15.93 11.55 -5.36
C ILE A 167 16.95 12.55 -4.81
N ARG A 168 17.68 13.24 -5.70
CA ARG A 168 18.65 14.26 -5.31
C ARG A 168 17.98 15.40 -4.52
N ARG A 169 16.82 15.90 -4.95
CA ARG A 169 16.08 16.93 -4.21
C ARG A 169 15.65 16.46 -2.82
N PHE A 170 15.27 15.19 -2.65
CA PHE A 170 14.98 14.67 -1.31
C PHE A 170 16.24 14.56 -0.45
N ARG A 171 17.36 14.08 -1.01
CA ARG A 171 18.62 13.93 -0.27
C ARG A 171 19.24 15.26 0.13
N GLU A 172 19.27 16.22 -0.78
CA GLU A 172 19.96 17.51 -0.62
C GLU A 172 19.03 18.64 -0.15
N GLY A 173 17.71 18.49 -0.32
CA GLY A 173 16.72 19.51 0.02
C GLY A 173 16.13 19.32 1.42
N ASP A 174 15.07 20.08 1.70
CA ASP A 174 14.46 20.21 3.03
C ASP A 174 13.09 19.52 3.17
N ALA A 175 12.65 18.79 2.14
CA ALA A 175 11.37 18.09 2.20
C ALA A 175 11.40 17.01 3.30
N PRO A 176 10.54 17.07 4.33
CA PRO A 176 10.53 16.07 5.40
C PRO A 176 9.98 14.71 4.95
N VAL A 177 9.26 14.66 3.82
CA VAL A 177 8.53 13.47 3.38
C VAL A 177 8.83 13.10 1.93
N PHE A 178 9.12 11.84 1.68
CA PHE A 178 9.22 11.27 0.33
C PHE A 178 8.11 10.25 0.08
N LEU A 179 7.19 10.56 -0.81
CA LEU A 179 6.11 9.68 -1.25
C LEU A 179 6.62 8.73 -2.33
N ILE A 180 6.54 7.42 -2.10
CA ILE A 180 7.08 6.42 -3.02
C ILE A 180 6.03 5.36 -3.31
N SER A 181 5.71 5.14 -4.59
CA SER A 181 4.87 3.99 -4.94
C SER A 181 5.67 2.69 -4.76
N LEU A 182 5.10 1.69 -4.08
CA LEU A 182 5.74 0.36 -3.92
C LEU A 182 6.02 -0.31 -5.27
N ARG A 183 5.24 0.04 -6.31
CA ARG A 183 5.39 -0.46 -7.68
C ARG A 183 6.58 0.12 -8.45
N ALA A 184 7.20 1.18 -7.95
CA ALA A 184 8.54 1.60 -8.38
C ALA A 184 9.63 0.64 -7.86
N GLY A 185 9.28 -0.61 -7.51
CA GLY A 185 10.07 -1.66 -6.88
C GLY A 185 11.37 -2.09 -7.60
N GLY A 186 11.63 -1.61 -8.82
CA GLY A 186 12.82 -1.97 -9.59
C GLY A 186 14.10 -1.20 -9.26
N PHE A 187 14.08 -0.21 -8.37
CA PHE A 187 15.21 0.69 -8.16
C PHE A 187 15.95 0.39 -6.84
N GLY A 188 17.23 0.00 -6.95
CA GLY A 188 18.15 -0.17 -5.82
C GLY A 188 18.60 1.18 -5.26
N LEU A 189 17.68 1.92 -4.64
CA LEU A 189 17.94 3.22 -4.06
C LEU A 189 18.34 3.10 -2.59
N THR A 190 19.25 3.98 -2.18
CA THR A 190 19.68 4.16 -0.79
C THR A 190 19.16 5.51 -0.31
N LEU A 191 18.29 5.53 0.70
CA LEU A 191 17.63 6.75 1.21
C LEU A 191 17.89 6.86 2.72
N THR A 192 19.16 6.95 3.09
CA THR A 192 19.62 6.99 4.50
C THR A 192 19.26 8.30 5.19
N GLU A 193 18.81 9.31 4.44
CA GLU A 193 18.33 10.58 4.96
C GLU A 193 17.02 10.44 5.74
N ALA A 194 16.26 9.36 5.51
CA ALA A 194 15.05 9.03 6.24
C ALA A 194 15.30 7.95 7.30
N ASP A 195 14.81 8.21 8.50
CA ASP A 195 14.86 7.32 9.65
C ASP A 195 13.47 6.81 10.07
N TYR A 196 12.42 7.28 9.38
CA TYR A 196 11.05 6.82 9.54
C TYR A 196 10.50 6.26 8.22
N VAL A 197 9.73 5.17 8.30
CA VAL A 197 9.07 4.53 7.17
C VAL A 197 7.61 4.28 7.52
N PHE A 198 6.69 4.81 6.71
CA PHE A 198 5.26 4.55 6.82
C PHE A 198 4.81 3.68 5.66
N LEU A 199 4.22 2.53 5.97
CA LEU A 199 3.53 1.67 5.02
C LEU A 199 2.03 1.90 5.19
N LEU A 200 1.41 2.51 4.17
CA LEU A 200 0.02 2.95 4.27
C LEU A 200 -1.01 1.88 3.90
N ASP A 201 -0.59 0.80 3.25
CA ASP A 201 -1.44 -0.33 2.87
C ASP A 201 -0.65 -1.63 3.03
N PRO A 202 -1.12 -2.57 3.87
CA PRO A 202 -0.47 -3.87 4.01
C PRO A 202 -0.45 -4.64 2.70
N TRP A 203 0.66 -5.33 2.42
CA TRP A 203 0.79 -6.19 1.26
C TRP A 203 0.87 -7.67 1.67
N TRP A 204 0.16 -8.53 0.93
CA TRP A 204 0.23 -9.98 1.12
C TRP A 204 1.59 -10.59 0.75
N ASN A 205 2.50 -9.85 0.10
CA ASN A 205 3.86 -10.29 -0.20
C ASN A 205 4.87 -9.61 0.76
N PRO A 206 5.30 -10.29 1.83
CA PRO A 206 6.14 -9.69 2.84
C PRO A 206 7.56 -9.35 2.36
N ALA A 207 8.05 -10.00 1.29
CA ALA A 207 9.40 -9.77 0.78
C ALA A 207 9.55 -8.38 0.13
N ALA A 208 8.47 -7.89 -0.46
CA ALA A 208 8.50 -6.63 -1.18
C ALA A 208 8.28 -5.41 -0.26
N GLU A 209 7.62 -5.60 0.90
CA GLU A 209 7.70 -4.63 2.01
C GLU A 209 9.12 -4.57 2.58
N GLU A 210 9.75 -5.71 2.84
CA GLU A 210 11.12 -5.77 3.38
C GLU A 210 12.10 -5.06 2.44
N GLN A 211 11.99 -5.31 1.13
CA GLN A 211 12.81 -4.62 0.13
C GLN A 211 12.58 -3.10 0.12
N ALA A 212 11.39 -2.61 0.46
CA ALA A 212 11.13 -1.18 0.57
C ALA A 212 11.77 -0.58 1.83
N ILE A 213 11.74 -1.31 2.95
CA ILE A 213 12.36 -0.94 4.22
C ILE A 213 13.90 -0.95 4.12
N ASP A 214 14.47 -1.95 3.46
CA ASP A 214 15.93 -2.07 3.24
C ASP A 214 16.55 -0.90 2.46
N ARG A 215 15.72 -0.03 1.86
CA ARG A 215 16.18 1.20 1.20
C ARG A 215 16.66 2.25 2.19
N THR A 216 16.11 2.29 3.41
CA THR A 216 16.52 3.20 4.49
C THR A 216 17.47 2.52 5.46
N HIS A 217 17.22 1.24 5.75
CA HIS A 217 18.08 0.41 6.60
C HIS A 217 19.25 -0.13 5.78
N ARG A 218 20.18 0.76 5.38
CA ARG A 218 21.33 0.42 4.54
C ARG A 218 22.63 0.96 5.11
N ILE A 219 23.76 0.47 4.58
CA ILE A 219 25.10 1.01 4.89
C ILE A 219 25.09 2.53 4.65
N GLY A 220 25.50 3.30 5.66
CA GLY A 220 25.42 4.76 5.67
C GLY A 220 24.33 5.32 6.60
N GLN A 221 23.36 4.50 7.01
CA GLN A 221 22.39 4.88 8.04
C GLN A 221 23.05 4.95 9.42
N THR A 222 22.90 6.07 10.10
CA THR A 222 23.45 6.34 11.43
C THR A 222 22.40 6.38 12.53
N LYS A 223 21.11 6.55 12.17
CA LYS A 223 19.98 6.60 13.09
C LYS A 223 19.22 5.26 13.15
N PRO A 224 18.58 4.90 14.28
CA PRO A 224 17.57 3.84 14.32
C PRO A 224 16.50 4.07 13.26
N VAL A 225 16.03 2.99 12.62
CA VAL A 225 14.95 3.08 11.62
C VAL A 225 13.66 2.60 12.24
N ASN A 226 12.64 3.47 12.26
CA ASN A 226 11.31 3.12 12.74
C ASN A 226 10.37 2.87 11.55
N VAL A 227 9.69 1.73 11.55
CA VAL A 227 8.75 1.31 10.51
C VAL A 227 7.36 1.20 11.11
N TYR A 228 6.41 1.96 10.55
CA TYR A 228 5.02 1.99 10.98
C TYR A 228 4.13 1.46 9.85
N ARG A 229 3.30 0.48 10.16
CA ARG A 229 2.21 0.01 9.29
C ARG A 229 0.91 0.62 9.78
N ILE A 230 0.31 1.52 9.01
CA ILE A 230 -0.99 2.10 9.34
C ILE A 230 -2.07 1.16 8.80
N VAL A 231 -2.92 0.64 9.69
CA VAL A 231 -3.92 -0.37 9.37
C VAL A 231 -5.28 0.09 9.88
N ALA A 232 -6.29 0.07 9.02
CA ALA A 232 -7.66 0.31 9.44
C ALA A 232 -8.20 -0.90 10.22
N ASN A 233 -8.56 -0.69 11.48
CA ASN A 233 -9.11 -1.73 12.36
C ASN A 233 -10.43 -2.26 11.80
N ASP A 234 -10.75 -3.53 12.05
CA ASP A 234 -11.97 -4.20 11.58
C ASP A 234 -12.17 -4.10 10.05
N THR A 235 -11.08 -4.17 9.29
CA THR A 235 -11.14 -4.17 7.83
C THR A 235 -10.33 -5.32 7.23
N ILE A 236 -10.44 -5.45 5.91
CA ILE A 236 -9.62 -6.34 5.09
C ILE A 236 -8.11 -6.12 5.31
N GLU A 237 -7.67 -4.94 5.72
CA GLU A 237 -6.23 -4.66 5.90
C GLU A 237 -5.61 -5.49 7.02
N GLU A 238 -6.28 -5.65 8.16
CA GLU A 238 -5.82 -6.53 9.24
C GLU A 238 -5.72 -7.98 8.77
N LYS A 239 -6.69 -8.42 7.97
CA LYS A 239 -6.70 -9.79 7.42
C LYS A 239 -5.56 -9.99 6.42
N VAL A 240 -5.27 -8.99 5.59
CA VAL A 240 -4.11 -9.00 4.67
C VAL A 240 -2.80 -9.03 5.44
N LEU A 241 -2.67 -8.24 6.51
CA LEU A 241 -1.49 -8.25 7.37
C LEU A 241 -1.30 -9.63 8.04
N ALA A 242 -2.37 -10.19 8.60
CA ALA A 242 -2.35 -11.51 9.22
C ALA A 242 -2.00 -12.62 8.21
N LEU A 243 -2.56 -12.55 6.99
CA LEU A 243 -2.25 -13.48 5.91
C LEU A 243 -0.77 -13.38 5.49
N GLY A 244 -0.23 -12.17 5.36
CA GLY A 244 1.19 -11.95 5.09
C GLY A 244 2.10 -12.56 6.16
N ALA A 245 1.75 -12.36 7.44
CA ALA A 245 2.49 -12.94 8.56
C ALA A 245 2.40 -14.48 8.59
N ALA A 246 1.24 -15.06 8.29
CA ALA A 246 1.08 -16.51 8.21
C ALA A 246 1.91 -17.11 7.07
N LYS A 247 1.89 -16.48 5.89
CA LYS A 247 2.72 -16.90 4.76
C LYS A 247 4.22 -16.81 5.10
N ARG A 248 4.66 -15.73 5.75
CA ARG A 248 6.06 -15.59 6.20
C ARG A 248 6.50 -16.74 7.12
N ARG A 249 5.69 -17.10 8.13
CA ARG A 249 6.01 -18.22 9.05
C ARG A 249 6.14 -19.56 8.33
N LEU A 250 5.21 -19.85 7.42
CA LEU A 250 5.27 -21.07 6.59
C LEU A 250 6.54 -21.11 5.74
N PHE A 251 7.06 -19.97 5.30
CA PHE A 251 8.35 -19.91 4.62
C PHE A 251 9.53 -20.11 5.56
N ASP A 252 9.55 -19.43 6.70
CA ASP A 252 10.64 -19.53 7.67
C ASP A 252 10.78 -20.96 8.23
N GLU A 253 9.69 -21.75 8.26
CA GLU A 253 9.70 -23.17 8.67
C GLU A 253 10.18 -24.14 7.57
N VAL A 254 10.15 -23.74 6.29
CA VAL A 254 10.47 -24.59 5.13
C VAL A 254 11.86 -24.30 4.55
N VAL A 255 12.42 -23.12 4.80
CA VAL A 255 13.73 -22.69 4.26
C VAL A 255 14.88 -23.21 5.14
N ASP A 256 15.19 -24.51 4.99
CA ASP A 256 16.55 -25.07 5.18
C ASP A 256 17.17 -25.50 3.83
N ASP A 257 16.35 -25.59 2.77
CA ASP A 257 16.80 -25.81 1.39
C ASP A 257 16.36 -24.63 0.50
N GLY A 258 17.34 -23.84 0.06
CA GLY A 258 17.13 -22.57 -0.59
C GLY A 258 16.49 -22.67 -1.97
N GLU A 259 15.19 -22.35 -2.06
CA GLU A 259 14.53 -21.78 -3.23
C GLU A 259 13.27 -21.00 -2.79
N LEU A 260 13.29 -19.66 -2.91
CA LEU A 260 12.19 -18.76 -2.56
C LEU A 260 11.04 -18.86 -3.57
N PHE A 261 9.97 -19.57 -3.23
CA PHE A 261 8.71 -19.56 -3.98
C PHE A 261 7.62 -18.81 -3.23
N SER A 262 6.92 -17.84 -3.85
CA SER A 262 5.71 -17.25 -3.26
C SER A 262 4.57 -18.28 -3.23
N ALA A 263 4.02 -18.60 -2.06
CA ALA A 263 2.97 -19.61 -1.90
C ALA A 263 1.68 -19.14 -2.58
N PRO A 264 0.95 -20.03 -3.27
CA PRO A 264 -0.18 -19.59 -4.04
C PRO A 264 -1.31 -18.99 -3.20
N PHE A 265 -2.12 -18.08 -3.77
CA PHE A 265 -3.33 -17.59 -3.11
C PHE A 265 -4.44 -18.63 -3.21
N THR A 266 -5.01 -19.05 -2.09
CA THR A 266 -5.93 -20.20 -2.03
C THR A 266 -7.39 -19.81 -1.72
N ALA A 267 -8.31 -20.76 -1.85
CA ALA A 267 -9.70 -20.60 -1.42
C ALA A 267 -9.82 -20.36 0.10
N ASP A 268 -8.96 -20.98 0.90
CA ASP A 268 -8.94 -20.77 2.35
C ASP A 268 -8.40 -19.39 2.73
N ASP A 269 -7.40 -18.88 2.00
CA ASP A 269 -6.96 -17.49 2.12
C ASP A 269 -8.14 -16.54 1.87
N LEU A 270 -8.91 -16.77 0.80
CA LEU A 270 -10.08 -15.96 0.47
C LEU A 270 -11.15 -16.02 1.57
N ARG A 271 -11.44 -17.21 2.12
CA ARG A 271 -12.40 -17.35 3.22
C ARG A 271 -11.93 -16.60 4.46
N GLY A 272 -10.64 -16.69 4.81
CA GLY A 272 -10.06 -15.98 5.95
C GLY A 272 -10.10 -14.45 5.81
N LEU A 273 -9.95 -13.94 4.58
CA LEU A 273 -10.07 -12.52 4.27
C LEU A 273 -11.51 -11.98 4.42
N LEU A 274 -12.52 -12.83 4.23
CA LEU A 274 -13.95 -12.44 4.24
C LEU A 274 -14.70 -12.84 5.53
N ALA A 275 -14.02 -13.53 6.45
CA ALA A 275 -14.61 -14.10 7.66
C ALA A 275 -15.12 -13.03 8.62
#